data_AF-A0A316ZGK8-F1
#
_entry.id   AF-A0A316ZGK8-F1
#
_cell.length_a   1.000
_cell.length_b   1.000
_cell.length_c   1.000
_cell.angle_alpha   90.00
_cell.angle_beta   90.00
_cell.angle_gamma   90.00
#
_symmetry.space_group_name_H-M   'P 1'
#
loop_
_entity.id
_entity.type
_entity.pdbx_description
1 polymer ?
#
loop_
_entity_poly.entity_id
_entity_poly.type
_entity_poly.pdbx_seq_one_letter_code
_entity_poly.pdbx_strand_id
1 'polypeptide(L)'
;MLRVPVQKLARWQRTPISAPLLSLEKAEERADAVRIFKVILRVCGDRDAPVFWPSVPEPAELGYGTVPKRVPVLSGGSPLPDGSTLAGDKLLGPSVREEQRWLLEKGILSSPALRDEVYVQCLKQMTDNPGRDSFVLAWQLLGTLLVCFPPSKEASSAGCAAANTRSEDDATIIGILARHAASRLASICQRGPRGRVPSLDEVEYAMDAAFAPSVFGQSLDIVMDRQKEAYPDVQVPIALVFLCDGLLALNAHKRAGLFRLTAEPALVTTLRLRLDRGHYSLDGLVAEGEDGETLSAVLVSTLKLFLRELDPPLVPSEAYQTALGASHNPARVVEHVLRLPSINIRSLAYLIKWLQGFCTPKVAAAAVITPEALAAAFAPNLLRDPRPSTTLEEAAANSNLEARYVLTLLRDLPCQALLRGK
;
A
#
# COMPACT_ATOMS: atom_id res chain seq x y z
N MET A 1 21.74 11.47 26.56
CA MET A 1 23.20 11.37 26.32
C MET A 1 23.56 9.93 26.03
N LEU A 2 24.09 9.66 24.83
CA LEU A 2 24.58 8.34 24.42
C LEU A 2 25.69 7.87 25.38
N ARG A 3 25.55 6.67 25.97
CA ARG A 3 26.56 6.12 26.91
C ARG A 3 27.85 5.66 26.20
N VAL A 4 27.85 5.49 24.89
CA VAL A 4 29.00 5.07 24.09
C VAL A 4 28.87 5.65 22.67
N PRO A 5 29.96 6.03 21.98
CA PRO A 5 29.90 6.43 20.57
C PRO A 5 29.32 5.31 19.69
N VAL A 6 28.39 5.63 18.78
CA VAL A 6 27.69 4.68 17.88
C VAL A 6 28.67 3.72 17.19
N GLN A 7 29.87 4.20 16.85
CA GLN A 7 30.96 3.45 16.19
C GLN A 7 31.53 2.29 17.03
N LYS A 8 31.36 2.26 18.36
CA LYS A 8 31.84 1.16 19.23
C LYS A 8 30.74 0.19 19.68
N LEU A 9 29.46 0.54 19.49
CA LEU A 9 28.29 -0.30 19.86
C LEU A 9 27.79 -1.19 18.71
N ALA A 10 28.06 -0.80 17.47
CA ALA A 10 27.47 -1.36 16.27
C ALA A 10 28.41 -2.33 15.57
N ARG A 11 28.63 -3.52 16.16
CA ARG A 11 29.09 -4.68 15.38
C ARG A 11 28.05 -5.76 15.45
N TRP A 12 27.84 -6.46 14.35
CA TRP A 12 26.95 -7.60 14.27
C TRP A 12 27.25 -8.59 15.39
N GLN A 13 26.19 -9.14 15.97
CA GLN A 13 26.30 -10.24 16.93
C GLN A 13 25.12 -11.19 16.76
N ARG A 14 25.36 -12.47 17.03
CA ARG A 14 24.31 -13.51 17.02
C ARG A 14 23.64 -13.69 18.39
N THR A 15 24.34 -13.30 19.46
CA THR A 15 23.85 -13.47 20.83
C THR A 15 22.87 -12.37 21.23
N PRO A 16 21.75 -12.67 21.90
CA PRO A 16 20.85 -11.66 22.41
C PRO A 16 21.55 -10.66 23.34
N ILE A 17 21.12 -9.39 23.30
CA ILE A 17 21.51 -8.39 24.30
C ILE A 17 20.84 -8.69 25.65
N SER A 18 21.49 -8.29 26.74
CA SER A 18 20.94 -8.38 28.11
C SER A 18 20.34 -7.07 28.61
N ALA A 19 20.64 -5.96 27.95
CA ALA A 19 20.15 -4.62 28.26
C ALA A 19 20.03 -3.77 26.98
N PRO A 20 19.22 -2.69 26.98
CA PRO A 20 19.11 -1.78 25.83
C PRO A 20 20.44 -1.11 25.48
N LEU A 21 20.60 -0.75 24.20
CA LEU A 21 21.77 -0.03 23.68
C LEU A 21 21.70 1.47 23.99
N LEU A 22 20.49 2.03 24.08
CA LEU A 22 20.17 3.40 24.44
C LEU A 22 19.58 3.49 25.85
N SER A 23 19.58 4.71 26.41
CA SER A 23 18.98 4.95 27.72
C SER A 23 17.46 5.05 27.60
N LEU A 24 16.74 4.06 28.12
CA LEU A 24 15.29 4.04 28.18
C LEU A 24 14.80 4.29 29.62
N GLU A 25 13.90 5.25 29.77
CA GLU A 25 13.39 5.68 31.08
C GLU A 25 12.45 4.64 31.70
N LYS A 26 11.53 4.11 30.89
CA LYS A 26 10.50 3.17 31.33
C LYS A 26 11.05 1.75 31.45
N ALA A 27 10.74 1.09 32.56
CA ALA A 27 11.16 -0.30 32.78
C ALA A 27 10.59 -1.28 31.74
N GLU A 28 9.35 -1.04 31.30
CA GLU A 28 8.70 -1.83 30.24
C GLU A 28 9.44 -1.71 28.90
N GLU A 29 9.81 -0.48 28.50
CA GLU A 29 10.58 -0.24 27.27
C GLU A 29 11.97 -0.89 27.33
N ARG A 30 12.59 -0.95 28.53
CA ARG A 30 13.86 -1.70 28.73
C ARG A 30 13.70 -3.20 28.48
N ALA A 31 12.61 -3.80 28.97
CA ALA A 31 12.31 -5.21 28.74
C ALA A 31 11.96 -5.47 27.27
N ASP A 32 11.18 -4.57 26.66
CA ASP A 32 10.81 -4.66 25.25
C ASP A 32 12.02 -4.53 24.33
N ALA A 33 12.98 -3.64 24.60
CA ALA A 33 14.21 -3.54 23.82
C ALA A 33 15.01 -4.86 23.74
N VAL A 34 15.07 -5.61 24.84
CA VAL A 34 15.72 -6.93 24.86
C VAL A 34 14.94 -7.97 24.03
N ARG A 35 13.61 -7.92 24.06
CA ARG A 35 12.75 -8.79 23.23
C ARG A 35 12.85 -8.41 21.76
N ILE A 36 12.82 -7.11 21.44
CA ILE A 36 12.96 -6.56 20.09
C ILE A 36 14.25 -7.06 19.47
N PHE A 37 15.38 -7.03 20.18
CA PHE A 37 16.63 -7.54 19.60
C PHE A 37 16.56 -9.03 19.27
N LYS A 38 15.91 -9.85 20.11
CA LYS A 38 15.71 -11.28 19.81
C LYS A 38 14.82 -11.47 18.57
N VAL A 39 13.81 -10.62 18.39
CA VAL A 39 12.96 -10.63 17.19
C VAL A 39 13.78 -10.21 15.98
N ILE A 40 14.61 -9.17 16.08
CA ILE A 40 15.52 -8.74 15.00
C ILE A 40 16.44 -9.88 14.59
N LEU A 41 17.05 -10.58 15.55
CA LEU A 41 17.87 -11.77 15.26
C LEU A 41 17.08 -12.84 14.52
N ARG A 42 15.81 -13.07 14.89
CA ARG A 42 14.96 -14.05 14.23
C ARG A 42 14.58 -13.63 12.81
N VAL A 43 14.23 -12.36 12.60
CA VAL A 43 13.93 -11.78 11.28
C VAL A 43 15.16 -11.82 10.37
N CYS A 44 16.36 -11.59 10.91
CA CYS A 44 17.62 -11.68 10.17
C CYS A 44 18.13 -13.12 9.97
N GLY A 45 17.39 -14.15 10.40
CA GLY A 45 17.82 -15.55 10.29
C GLY A 45 18.99 -15.93 11.22
N ASP A 46 19.37 -15.05 12.16
CA ASP A 46 20.45 -15.29 13.12
C ASP A 46 19.98 -16.12 14.34
N ARG A 47 18.67 -16.30 14.50
CA ARG A 47 18.03 -17.07 15.57
C ARG A 47 16.88 -17.92 15.01
N ASP A 48 16.84 -19.20 15.35
CA ASP A 48 15.77 -20.10 14.91
C ASP A 48 14.58 -20.12 15.88
N ALA A 49 14.87 -20.10 17.19
CA ALA A 49 13.86 -20.26 18.23
C ALA A 49 12.93 -19.03 18.30
N PRO A 50 11.60 -19.23 18.44
CA PRO A 50 10.67 -18.14 18.66
C PRO A 50 11.03 -17.36 19.93
N VAL A 51 10.64 -16.09 19.94
CA VAL A 51 10.77 -15.19 21.09
C VAL A 51 9.54 -15.32 21.99
N PHE A 52 8.37 -15.53 21.39
CA PHE A 52 7.09 -15.69 22.09
C PHE A 52 6.57 -17.12 21.98
N TRP A 53 5.86 -17.58 23.02
CA TRP A 53 5.24 -18.90 23.05
C TRP A 53 4.01 -18.92 23.95
N PRO A 54 2.90 -19.59 23.57
CA PRO A 54 2.67 -20.25 22.28
C PRO A 54 2.29 -19.26 21.16
N SER A 55 1.99 -18.01 21.51
CA SER A 55 1.60 -16.95 20.57
C SER A 55 2.28 -15.63 20.92
N VAL A 56 2.31 -14.73 19.96
CA VAL A 56 2.69 -13.32 20.19
C VAL A 56 1.57 -12.63 21.00
N PRO A 57 1.89 -11.67 21.89
CA PRO A 57 0.87 -10.87 22.57
C PRO A 57 -0.12 -10.26 21.58
N GLU A 58 -1.41 -10.26 21.90
CA GLU A 58 -2.42 -9.66 21.03
C GLU A 58 -2.11 -8.18 20.80
N PRO A 59 -2.28 -7.69 19.55
CA PRO A 59 -2.06 -6.29 19.26
C PRO A 59 -3.03 -5.43 20.07
N ALA A 60 -2.57 -4.27 20.54
CA ALA A 60 -3.45 -3.24 21.07
C ALA A 60 -4.52 -2.91 20.01
N GLU A 61 -5.79 -2.82 20.40
CA GLU A 61 -6.92 -2.58 19.49
C GLU A 61 -6.80 -1.22 18.78
N LEU A 62 -6.00 -1.18 17.71
CA LEU A 62 -5.92 -0.09 16.77
C LEU A 62 -6.46 -0.58 15.43
N GLY A 63 -7.79 -0.69 15.38
CA GLY A 63 -8.55 -0.58 14.14
C GLY A 63 -8.71 -1.86 13.31
N TYR A 64 -8.48 -3.05 13.86
CA TYR A 64 -8.98 -4.29 13.25
C TYR A 64 -10.20 -4.78 14.05
N GLY A 65 -11.37 -4.78 13.40
CA GLY A 65 -12.39 -5.75 13.78
C GLY A 65 -11.78 -7.15 13.59
N THR A 66 -11.88 -7.98 14.63
CA THR A 66 -11.53 -9.40 14.68
C THR A 66 -10.72 -9.95 13.50
N VAL A 67 -9.43 -10.25 13.73
CA VAL A 67 -8.64 -11.08 12.81
C VAL A 67 -9.46 -12.31 12.44
N PRO A 68 -9.78 -12.57 11.16
CA PRO A 68 -10.50 -13.78 10.80
C PRO A 68 -9.68 -14.98 11.27
N LYS A 69 -10.32 -15.87 12.02
CA LYS A 69 -9.74 -17.15 12.41
C LYS A 69 -9.27 -17.84 11.12
N ARG A 70 -8.02 -18.30 11.13
CA ARG A 70 -7.39 -19.08 10.05
C ARG A 70 -8.40 -20.07 9.47
N VAL A 71 -8.76 -19.91 8.19
CA VAL A 71 -9.54 -20.92 7.47
C VAL A 71 -8.59 -22.09 7.19
N PRO A 72 -8.91 -23.33 7.58
CA PRO A 72 -8.04 -24.46 7.30
C PRO A 72 -7.89 -24.62 5.79
N VAL A 73 -6.65 -24.72 5.31
CA VAL A 73 -6.37 -25.16 3.94
C VAL A 73 -6.84 -26.61 3.84
N LEU A 74 -7.94 -26.84 3.12
CA LEU A 74 -8.36 -28.18 2.74
C LEU A 74 -7.32 -28.75 1.76
N SER A 75 -6.31 -29.41 2.30
CA SER A 75 -5.41 -30.24 1.50
C SER A 75 -6.14 -31.52 1.16
N GLY A 76 -6.42 -31.71 -0.14
CA GLY A 76 -7.02 -32.93 -0.67
C GLY A 76 -6.17 -34.14 -0.32
N GLY A 77 -6.73 -35.06 0.45
CA GLY A 77 -6.14 -36.36 0.77
C GLY A 77 -7.22 -37.26 1.31
N SER A 78 -7.38 -38.43 0.70
CA SER A 78 -8.39 -39.45 1.00
C SER A 78 -8.56 -39.72 2.51
N PRO A 79 -9.77 -40.08 2.97
CA PRO A 79 -10.01 -40.33 4.38
C PRO A 79 -9.20 -41.55 4.85
N LEU A 80 -8.34 -41.32 5.84
CA LEU A 80 -7.66 -42.37 6.60
C LEU A 80 -8.62 -42.92 7.69
N PRO A 81 -8.39 -44.14 8.20
CA PRO A 81 -9.34 -44.85 9.05
C PRO A 81 -9.49 -44.20 10.43
N ASP A 82 -10.68 -44.39 11.02
CA ASP A 82 -11.06 -43.84 12.32
C ASP A 82 -10.07 -44.27 13.42
N GLY A 83 -9.37 -43.27 13.97
CA GLY A 83 -8.36 -43.44 15.03
C GLY A 83 -7.11 -42.58 14.88
N SER A 84 -6.91 -41.87 13.76
CA SER A 84 -5.79 -40.93 13.59
C SER A 84 -6.18 -39.52 14.00
N THR A 85 -5.81 -39.11 15.22
CA THR A 85 -5.82 -37.70 15.60
C THR A 85 -4.55 -37.04 15.06
N LEU A 86 -4.67 -36.30 13.96
CA LEU A 86 -3.62 -35.38 13.53
C LEU A 86 -3.48 -34.26 14.56
N ALA A 87 -2.56 -34.46 15.50
CA ALA A 87 -1.97 -33.43 16.35
C ALA A 87 -1.08 -32.46 15.55
N GLY A 88 -1.51 -32.04 14.35
CA GLY A 88 -0.67 -31.36 13.36
C GLY A 88 -0.63 -29.84 13.45
N ASP A 89 -1.72 -29.19 13.88
CA ASP A 89 -1.85 -27.73 13.74
C ASP A 89 -1.63 -26.92 15.03
N LYS A 90 -1.52 -27.59 16.20
CA LYS A 90 -1.31 -26.93 17.51
C LYS A 90 0.16 -26.86 17.97
N LEU A 91 1.11 -27.31 17.14
CA LEU A 91 2.53 -27.47 17.51
C LEU A 91 3.48 -26.44 16.89
N LEU A 92 3.01 -25.58 15.99
CA LEU A 92 3.85 -24.55 15.37
C LEU A 92 3.73 -23.25 16.18
N GLY A 93 4.81 -22.84 16.85
CA GLY A 93 4.90 -21.54 17.52
C GLY A 93 4.74 -20.37 16.53
N PRO A 94 4.76 -19.11 17.02
CA PRO A 94 4.49 -17.96 16.18
C PRO A 94 5.50 -17.87 15.04
N SER A 95 5.02 -17.53 13.85
CA SER A 95 5.83 -17.28 12.68
C SER A 95 6.75 -16.07 12.87
N VAL A 96 7.82 -15.99 12.08
CA VAL A 96 8.72 -14.82 12.08
C VAL A 96 7.96 -13.53 11.74
N ARG A 97 6.98 -13.61 10.84
CA ARG A 97 6.14 -12.48 10.40
C ARG A 97 5.26 -11.94 11.53
N GLU A 98 4.72 -12.81 12.39
CA GLU A 98 3.94 -12.39 13.56
C GLU A 98 4.80 -11.66 14.59
N GLU A 99 6.03 -12.13 14.84
CA GLU A 99 6.95 -11.44 15.75
C GLU A 99 7.46 -10.12 15.16
N GLN A 100 7.73 -10.08 13.86
CA GLN A 100 8.07 -8.85 13.15
C GLN A 100 6.93 -7.83 13.24
N ARG A 101 5.67 -8.26 13.05
CA ARG A 101 4.50 -7.39 13.22
C ARG A 101 4.42 -6.80 14.62
N TRP A 102 4.71 -7.59 15.66
CA TRP A 102 4.79 -7.08 17.04
C TRP A 102 5.91 -6.06 17.24
N LEU A 103 7.08 -6.28 16.63
CA LEU A 103 8.14 -5.28 16.64
C LEU A 103 7.67 -3.96 15.99
N LEU A 104 7.00 -4.04 14.85
CA LEU A 104 6.48 -2.85 14.15
C LEU A 104 5.42 -2.13 14.97
N GLU A 105 4.53 -2.86 15.64
CA GLU A 105 3.56 -2.30 16.58
C GLU A 105 4.26 -1.52 17.71
N LYS A 106 5.30 -2.10 18.33
CA LYS A 106 6.07 -1.40 19.36
C LYS A 106 6.70 -0.13 18.83
N GLY A 107 7.29 -0.17 17.63
CA GLY A 107 7.83 1.02 16.97
C GLY A 107 6.77 2.08 16.68
N ILE A 108 5.56 1.69 16.29
CA ILE A 108 4.46 2.63 16.01
C ILE A 108 3.95 3.28 17.32
N LEU A 109 3.66 2.47 18.35
CA LEU A 109 2.91 2.91 19.54
C LEU A 109 3.76 3.43 20.69
N SER A 110 5.07 3.14 20.70
CA SER A 110 5.93 3.48 21.83
C SER A 110 6.67 4.81 21.67
N SER A 111 7.45 5.18 22.69
CA SER A 111 8.20 6.44 22.73
C SER A 111 9.21 6.57 21.59
N PRO A 112 9.59 7.81 21.19
CA PRO A 112 10.69 8.03 20.26
C PRO A 112 12.00 7.35 20.66
N ALA A 113 12.26 7.22 21.98
CA ALA A 113 13.46 6.56 22.48
C ALA A 113 13.48 5.06 22.15
N LEU A 114 12.34 4.36 22.25
CA LEU A 114 12.25 2.95 21.85
C LEU A 114 12.36 2.78 20.32
N ARG A 115 11.83 3.74 19.54
CA ARG A 115 12.00 3.73 18.07
C ARG A 115 13.46 3.81 17.68
N ASP A 116 14.21 4.74 18.28
CA ASP A 116 15.63 4.89 18.03
C ASP A 116 16.41 3.64 18.47
N GLU A 117 16.02 3.02 19.58
CA GLU A 117 16.59 1.73 20.01
C GLU A 117 16.41 0.65 18.93
N VAL A 118 15.21 0.53 18.33
CA VAL A 118 14.96 -0.42 17.23
C VAL A 118 15.86 -0.13 16.03
N TYR A 119 16.02 1.14 15.65
CA TYR A 119 16.90 1.54 14.55
C TYR A 119 18.37 1.22 14.83
N VAL A 120 18.87 1.54 16.02
CA VAL A 120 20.26 1.25 16.42
C VAL A 120 20.52 -0.25 16.44
N GLN A 121 19.56 -1.03 16.95
CA GLN A 121 19.64 -2.49 16.94
C GLN A 121 19.62 -3.08 15.52
N CYS A 122 18.82 -2.52 14.61
CA CYS A 122 18.81 -2.92 13.20
C CYS A 122 20.15 -2.58 12.52
N LEU A 123 20.65 -1.34 12.68
CA LEU A 123 21.95 -0.90 12.16
C LEU A 123 23.12 -1.74 12.69
N LYS A 124 23.02 -2.21 13.94
CA LYS A 124 23.98 -3.15 14.51
C LYS A 124 24.05 -4.47 13.74
N GLN A 125 22.92 -5.02 13.28
CA GLN A 125 22.91 -6.21 12.41
C GLN A 125 23.40 -5.92 10.98
N MET A 126 23.56 -4.66 10.60
CA MET A 126 24.07 -4.25 9.29
C MET A 126 25.59 -3.96 9.32
N THR A 127 26.17 -3.72 10.50
CA THR A 127 27.55 -3.27 10.62
C THR A 127 28.50 -4.45 10.87
N ASP A 128 29.51 -4.62 10.00
CA ASP A 128 30.45 -5.75 10.04
C ASP A 128 29.75 -7.13 10.05
N ASN A 129 28.60 -7.27 9.38
CA ASN A 129 27.87 -8.54 9.32
C ASN A 129 28.59 -9.54 8.39
N PRO A 130 29.05 -10.70 8.90
CA PRO A 130 29.74 -11.70 8.08
C PRO A 130 28.80 -12.55 7.23
N GLY A 131 27.50 -12.58 7.55
CA GLY A 131 26.49 -13.40 6.87
C GLY A 131 25.75 -12.62 5.79
N ARG A 132 25.89 -13.02 4.52
CA ARG A 132 25.22 -12.36 3.39
C ARG A 132 23.70 -12.35 3.53
N ASP A 133 23.10 -13.49 3.88
CA ASP A 133 21.64 -13.61 3.97
C ASP A 133 21.08 -12.79 5.15
N SER A 134 21.72 -12.88 6.32
CA SER A 134 21.41 -12.05 7.49
C SER A 134 21.52 -10.56 7.15
N PHE A 135 22.54 -10.18 6.39
CA PHE A 135 22.73 -8.80 5.97
C PHE A 135 21.63 -8.31 5.03
N VAL A 136 21.21 -9.11 4.06
CA VAL A 136 20.08 -8.79 3.16
C VAL A 136 18.78 -8.66 3.94
N LEU A 137 18.50 -9.60 4.86
CA LEU A 137 17.31 -9.56 5.71
C LEU A 137 17.29 -8.34 6.63
N ALA A 138 18.44 -7.90 7.15
CA ALA A 138 18.56 -6.68 7.94
C ALA A 138 18.20 -5.43 7.12
N TRP A 139 18.59 -5.38 5.84
CA TRP A 139 18.19 -4.30 4.92
C TRP A 139 16.69 -4.33 4.59
N GLN A 140 16.10 -5.51 4.37
CA GLN A 140 14.65 -5.64 4.17
C GLN A 140 13.87 -5.23 5.42
N LEU A 141 14.37 -5.59 6.61
CA LEU A 141 13.82 -5.12 7.87
C LEU A 141 13.89 -3.60 7.96
N LEU A 142 15.03 -2.98 7.66
CA LEU A 142 15.16 -1.53 7.63
C LEU A 142 14.13 -0.87 6.71
N GLY A 143 13.95 -1.39 5.49
CA GLY A 143 12.91 -0.94 4.56
C GLY A 143 11.51 -1.04 5.17
N THR A 144 11.20 -2.13 5.86
CA THR A 144 9.92 -2.35 6.54
C THR A 144 9.69 -1.37 7.70
N LEU A 145 10.73 -1.09 8.50
CA LEU A 145 10.66 -0.10 9.59
C LEU A 145 10.34 1.29 9.03
N LEU A 146 10.99 1.67 7.94
CA LEU A 146 10.84 2.98 7.28
C LEU A 146 9.50 3.16 6.56
N VAL A 147 8.73 2.09 6.34
CA VAL A 147 7.33 2.19 5.92
C VAL A 147 6.39 2.45 7.11
N CYS A 148 6.81 2.07 8.33
CA CYS A 148 5.95 2.04 9.51
C CYS A 148 6.14 3.24 10.45
N PHE A 149 7.37 3.66 10.73
CA PHE A 149 7.65 4.76 11.64
C PHE A 149 9.02 5.41 11.38
N PRO A 150 9.16 6.74 11.51
CA PRO A 150 10.43 7.41 11.28
C PRO A 150 11.40 7.22 12.45
N PRO A 151 12.73 7.21 12.21
CA PRO A 151 13.72 7.44 13.25
C PRO A 151 13.63 8.89 13.78
N SER A 152 14.14 9.16 14.99
CA SER A 152 14.32 10.54 15.44
C SER A 152 15.47 11.24 14.70
N LYS A 153 15.60 12.56 14.88
CA LYS A 153 16.60 13.41 14.17
C LYS A 153 18.04 12.88 14.31
N GLU A 154 18.39 12.22 15.41
CA GLU A 154 19.75 11.72 15.68
C GLU A 154 20.01 10.37 14.97
N ALA A 155 19.06 9.44 15.02
CA ALA A 155 19.15 8.12 14.34
C ALA A 155 19.04 8.23 12.81
N SER A 156 18.38 9.28 12.31
CA SER A 156 18.29 9.60 10.88
C SER A 156 19.67 9.77 10.21
N SER A 157 20.65 10.33 10.93
CA SER A 157 21.99 10.59 10.40
C SER A 157 22.80 9.31 10.13
N ALA A 158 22.66 8.28 10.97
CA ALA A 158 23.32 6.99 10.81
C ALA A 158 22.66 6.12 9.73
N GLY A 159 21.33 6.16 9.61
CA GLY A 159 20.59 5.50 8.52
C GLY A 159 20.91 6.10 7.15
N CYS A 160 20.97 7.44 7.05
CA CYS A 160 21.44 8.13 5.85
C CYS A 160 22.89 7.79 5.51
N ALA A 161 23.79 7.73 6.51
CA ALA A 161 25.18 7.36 6.27
C ALA A 161 25.33 5.92 5.76
N ALA A 162 24.58 4.96 6.30
CA ALA A 162 24.59 3.56 5.83
C ALA A 162 24.01 3.42 4.40
N ALA A 163 22.97 4.19 4.07
CA ALA A 163 22.40 4.21 2.72
C ALA A 163 23.30 4.92 1.69
N ASN A 164 24.02 5.98 2.09
CA ASN A 164 24.90 6.74 1.20
C ASN A 164 26.28 6.11 0.99
N THR A 165 26.83 5.38 1.97
CA THR A 165 28.23 4.86 1.90
C THR A 165 28.44 3.68 0.95
N ARG A 166 27.39 3.09 0.36
CA ARG A 166 27.51 1.91 -0.53
C ARG A 166 26.76 2.06 -1.86
N SER A 167 26.45 3.29 -2.24
CA SER A 167 25.84 3.69 -3.53
C SER A 167 26.74 3.47 -4.76
N GLU A 168 27.97 2.97 -4.59
CA GLU A 168 28.90 2.83 -5.72
C GLU A 168 28.53 1.70 -6.69
N ASP A 169 27.62 0.78 -6.33
CA ASP A 169 27.21 -0.33 -7.20
C ASP A 169 25.68 -0.54 -7.20
N ASP A 170 24.99 0.35 -7.93
CA ASP A 170 23.54 0.48 -8.04
C ASP A 170 22.80 -0.79 -8.55
N ALA A 171 23.53 -1.76 -9.09
CA ALA A 171 23.01 -3.04 -9.60
C ALA A 171 23.02 -4.18 -8.57
N THR A 172 23.66 -3.99 -7.41
CA THR A 172 23.69 -5.04 -6.38
C THR A 172 22.36 -5.10 -5.61
N ILE A 173 22.01 -6.28 -5.08
CA ILE A 173 20.85 -6.48 -4.20
C ILE A 173 20.86 -5.44 -3.05
N ILE A 174 22.05 -5.17 -2.49
CA ILE A 174 22.23 -4.20 -1.42
C ILE A 174 22.06 -2.76 -1.93
N GLY A 175 22.56 -2.42 -3.11
CA GLY A 175 22.34 -1.11 -3.73
C GLY A 175 20.86 -0.81 -3.96
N ILE A 176 20.08 -1.78 -4.45
CA ILE A 176 18.63 -1.66 -4.63
C ILE A 176 17.93 -1.42 -3.27
N LEU A 177 18.25 -2.23 -2.25
CA LEU A 177 17.69 -2.09 -0.91
C LEU A 177 18.06 -0.76 -0.26
N ALA A 178 19.30 -0.30 -0.43
CA ALA A 178 19.78 0.96 0.12
C ALA A 178 19.07 2.16 -0.51
N ARG A 179 18.91 2.17 -1.84
CA ARG A 179 18.16 3.21 -2.56
C ARG A 179 16.69 3.22 -2.13
N HIS A 180 16.07 2.04 -1.99
CA HIS A 180 14.72 1.91 -1.47
C HIS A 180 14.59 2.50 -0.06
N ALA A 181 15.49 2.12 0.86
CA ALA A 181 15.50 2.62 2.22
C ALA A 181 15.69 4.15 2.27
N ALA A 182 16.62 4.72 1.48
CA ALA A 182 16.84 6.16 1.41
C ALA A 182 15.57 6.92 0.95
N SER A 183 14.91 6.43 -0.10
CA SER A 183 13.65 6.99 -0.60
C SER A 183 12.55 6.94 0.46
N ARG A 184 12.39 5.79 1.15
CA ARG A 184 11.40 5.63 2.22
C ARG A 184 11.69 6.52 3.42
N LEU A 185 12.95 6.66 3.82
CA LEU A 185 13.37 7.55 4.90
C LEU A 185 12.96 9.00 4.62
N ALA A 186 13.25 9.51 3.41
CA ALA A 186 12.86 10.87 3.03
C ALA A 186 11.34 11.10 3.11
N SER A 187 10.54 10.09 2.73
CA SER A 187 9.08 10.16 2.78
C SER A 187 8.50 10.05 4.19
N ILE A 188 8.96 9.09 5.00
CA ILE A 188 8.39 8.81 6.33
C ILE A 188 8.75 9.89 7.35
N CYS A 189 9.92 10.53 7.23
CA CYS A 189 10.29 11.67 8.08
C CYS A 189 9.34 12.86 7.90
N GLN A 190 8.70 13.01 6.74
CA GLN A 190 7.69 14.05 6.50
C GLN A 190 6.30 13.63 6.99
N ARG A 191 5.95 12.35 6.85
CA ARG A 191 4.61 11.82 7.17
C ARG A 191 4.40 11.47 8.64
N GLY A 192 5.45 11.08 9.36
CA GLY A 192 5.34 10.57 10.72
C GLY A 192 5.01 9.06 10.78
N PRO A 193 4.81 8.50 11.98
CA PRO A 193 4.47 7.09 12.16
C PRO A 193 3.08 6.75 11.59
N ARG A 194 2.91 5.51 11.10
CA ARG A 194 1.61 5.02 10.63
C ARG A 194 0.57 5.08 11.75
N GLY A 195 -0.66 5.44 11.40
CA GLY A 195 -1.78 5.46 12.34
C GLY A 195 -2.33 4.08 12.72
N ARG A 196 -1.93 3.01 12.02
CA ARG A 196 -2.32 1.63 12.33
C ARG A 196 -1.16 0.65 12.15
N VAL A 197 -1.22 -0.45 12.90
CA VAL A 197 -0.28 -1.57 12.78
C VAL A 197 -0.51 -2.29 11.44
N PRO A 198 0.55 -2.63 10.67
CA PRO A 198 0.40 -3.36 9.42
C PRO A 198 -0.20 -4.76 9.63
N SER A 199 -0.95 -5.26 8.64
CA SER A 199 -1.34 -6.68 8.56
C SER A 199 -0.14 -7.56 8.21
N LEU A 200 -0.25 -8.88 8.37
CA LEU A 200 0.83 -9.80 7.99
C LEU A 200 1.18 -9.69 6.50
N ASP A 201 0.16 -9.51 5.64
CA ASP A 201 0.35 -9.32 4.20
C ASP A 201 1.11 -8.02 3.89
N GLU A 202 0.85 -6.95 4.62
CA GLU A 202 1.57 -5.67 4.47
C GLU A 202 3.02 -5.79 4.93
N VAL A 203 3.29 -6.57 5.99
CA VAL A 203 4.66 -6.83 6.46
C VAL A 203 5.43 -7.59 5.38
N GLU A 204 4.85 -8.66 4.85
CA GLU A 204 5.48 -9.44 3.79
C GLU A 204 5.72 -8.60 2.53
N TYR A 205 4.72 -7.81 2.11
CA TYR A 205 4.89 -6.92 0.97
C TYR A 205 6.00 -5.88 1.19
N ALA A 206 6.09 -5.28 2.39
CA ALA A 206 7.11 -4.27 2.69
C ALA A 206 8.54 -4.84 2.64
N MET A 207 8.72 -6.13 2.92
CA MET A 207 10.02 -6.80 2.80
C MET A 207 10.48 -6.95 1.34
N ASP A 208 9.54 -7.19 0.43
CA ASP A 208 9.83 -7.40 -0.99
C ASP A 208 9.73 -6.13 -1.83
N ALA A 209 9.21 -5.03 -1.26
CA ALA A 209 8.89 -3.78 -1.98
C ALA A 209 10.08 -3.12 -2.69
N ALA A 210 11.32 -3.46 -2.32
CA ALA A 210 12.53 -3.01 -3.03
C ALA A 210 12.71 -3.71 -4.39
N PHE A 211 12.23 -4.94 -4.53
CA PHE A 211 12.35 -5.77 -5.74
C PHE A 211 11.03 -5.88 -6.51
N ALA A 212 9.90 -5.73 -5.81
CA ALA A 212 8.56 -5.71 -6.36
C ALA A 212 7.93 -4.33 -6.13
N PRO A 213 8.32 -3.30 -6.92
CA PRO A 213 7.77 -1.97 -6.76
C PRO A 213 6.25 -1.94 -7.00
N SER A 214 5.54 -1.09 -6.25
CA SER A 214 4.06 -0.95 -6.29
C SER A 214 3.57 -0.49 -7.65
N VAL A 215 2.45 -1.02 -8.15
CA VAL A 215 1.69 -0.52 -9.30
C VAL A 215 0.91 0.74 -8.90
N PHE A 216 0.41 0.78 -7.66
CA PHE A 216 -0.20 1.96 -7.08
C PHE A 216 0.85 3.06 -6.82
N GLY A 217 0.47 4.33 -7.02
CA GLY A 217 1.39 5.43 -6.77
C GLY A 217 2.43 5.68 -7.87
N GLN A 218 2.31 5.03 -9.03
CA GLN A 218 3.24 5.17 -10.16
C GLN A 218 2.62 5.95 -11.31
N SER A 219 3.47 6.35 -12.27
CA SER A 219 3.01 6.91 -13.53
C SER A 219 2.36 5.84 -14.40
N LEU A 220 1.45 6.27 -15.28
CA LEU A 220 0.81 5.36 -16.22
C LEU A 220 1.82 4.63 -17.11
N ASP A 221 2.92 5.29 -17.51
CA ASP A 221 3.98 4.65 -18.29
C ASP A 221 4.58 3.45 -17.56
N ILE A 222 4.95 3.61 -16.27
CA ILE A 222 5.48 2.52 -15.44
C ILE A 222 4.45 1.40 -15.27
N VAL A 223 3.18 1.75 -15.04
CA VAL A 223 2.09 0.77 -14.89
C VAL A 223 1.93 -0.04 -16.18
N MET A 224 1.92 0.63 -17.33
CA MET A 224 1.75 0.01 -18.65
C MET A 224 2.95 -0.85 -19.04
N ASP A 225 4.17 -0.41 -18.75
CA ASP A 225 5.38 -1.17 -19.06
C ASP A 225 5.43 -2.47 -18.25
N ARG A 226 5.02 -2.45 -16.98
CA ARG A 226 4.98 -3.65 -16.13
C ARG A 226 3.97 -4.69 -16.57
N GLN A 227 2.78 -4.27 -16.97
CA GLN A 227 1.76 -5.22 -17.40
C GLN A 227 2.06 -5.83 -18.78
N LYS A 228 2.92 -5.19 -19.59
CA LYS A 228 3.12 -5.52 -21.01
C LYS A 228 3.55 -6.97 -21.24
N GLU A 229 4.31 -7.56 -20.32
CA GLU A 229 4.75 -8.94 -20.42
C GLU A 229 3.57 -9.93 -20.30
N ALA A 230 2.68 -9.70 -19.33
CA ALA A 230 1.52 -10.56 -19.08
C ALA A 230 0.30 -10.21 -19.94
N TYR A 231 0.18 -8.94 -20.35
CA TYR A 231 -0.99 -8.37 -21.04
C TYR A 231 -0.56 -7.46 -22.21
N PRO A 232 0.10 -8.01 -23.26
CA PRO A 232 0.71 -7.23 -24.34
C PRO A 232 -0.30 -6.45 -25.18
N ASP A 233 -1.53 -6.96 -25.32
CA ASP A 233 -2.57 -6.37 -26.17
C ASP A 233 -3.44 -5.32 -25.43
N VAL A 234 -3.30 -5.22 -24.11
CA VAL A 234 -4.13 -4.33 -23.29
C VAL A 234 -3.52 -2.92 -23.29
N GLN A 235 -4.22 -1.95 -23.88
CA GLN A 235 -3.74 -0.57 -24.07
C GLN A 235 -4.09 0.42 -22.95
N VAL A 236 -4.68 -0.08 -21.86
CA VAL A 236 -5.03 0.65 -20.63
C VAL A 236 -4.56 -0.15 -19.41
N PRO A 237 -4.44 0.46 -18.22
CA PRO A 237 -4.02 -0.28 -17.03
C PRO A 237 -4.91 -1.51 -16.77
N ILE A 238 -4.32 -2.70 -16.68
CA ILE A 238 -5.05 -3.95 -16.43
C ILE A 238 -5.75 -3.92 -15.06
N ALA A 239 -5.17 -3.20 -14.07
CA ALA A 239 -5.80 -2.93 -12.80
C ALA A 239 -7.11 -2.16 -12.95
N LEU A 240 -7.17 -1.18 -13.87
CA LEU A 240 -8.39 -0.44 -14.18
C LEU A 240 -9.43 -1.35 -14.83
N VAL A 241 -9.03 -2.20 -15.78
CA VAL A 241 -9.92 -3.17 -16.44
C VAL A 241 -10.51 -4.14 -15.42
N PHE A 242 -9.67 -4.79 -14.61
CA PHE A 242 -10.08 -5.74 -13.60
C PHE A 242 -11.08 -5.14 -12.58
N LEU A 243 -10.81 -3.93 -12.08
CA LEU A 243 -11.68 -3.26 -11.11
C LEU A 243 -13.05 -2.89 -11.72
N CYS A 244 -13.05 -2.41 -12.96
CA CYS A 244 -14.29 -2.08 -13.68
C CYS A 244 -15.12 -3.33 -14.04
N ASP A 245 -14.47 -4.38 -14.53
CA ASP A 245 -15.14 -5.62 -14.95
C ASP A 245 -15.63 -6.43 -13.75
N GLY A 246 -14.87 -6.46 -12.65
CA GLY A 246 -15.31 -7.05 -11.39
C GLY A 246 -16.59 -6.41 -10.87
N LEU A 247 -16.72 -5.08 -10.97
CA LEU A 247 -17.96 -4.39 -10.60
C LEU A 247 -19.13 -4.74 -11.53
N LEU A 248 -18.88 -4.86 -12.84
CA LEU A 248 -19.91 -5.28 -13.80
C LEU A 248 -20.39 -6.71 -13.51
N ALA A 249 -19.48 -7.63 -13.20
CA ALA A 249 -19.78 -9.01 -12.84
C ALA A 249 -20.64 -9.11 -11.57
N LEU A 250 -20.42 -8.20 -10.60
CA LEU A 250 -21.24 -8.09 -9.39
C LEU A 250 -22.57 -7.33 -9.59
N ASN A 251 -22.98 -7.10 -10.85
CA ASN A 251 -24.19 -6.37 -11.21
C ASN A 251 -24.23 -4.94 -10.62
N ALA A 252 -23.10 -4.24 -10.59
CA ALA A 252 -23.00 -2.85 -10.11
C ALA A 252 -24.09 -1.91 -10.65
N HIS A 253 -24.51 -2.10 -11.91
CA HIS A 253 -25.56 -1.31 -12.57
C HIS A 253 -26.96 -1.43 -11.93
N LYS A 254 -27.20 -2.42 -11.06
CA LYS A 254 -28.47 -2.58 -10.34
C LYS A 254 -28.40 -2.10 -8.90
N ARG A 255 -27.21 -1.69 -8.43
CA ARG A 255 -26.98 -1.43 -7.01
C ARG A 255 -27.19 0.04 -6.65
N ALA A 256 -28.13 0.29 -5.76
CA ALA A 256 -28.36 1.61 -5.21
C ALA A 256 -27.15 2.08 -4.39
N GLY A 257 -26.67 3.30 -4.63
CA GLY A 257 -25.66 3.94 -3.78
C GLY A 257 -24.25 3.34 -3.87
N LEU A 258 -23.93 2.54 -4.89
CA LEU A 258 -22.64 1.88 -5.09
C LEU A 258 -21.41 2.75 -4.79
N PHE A 259 -21.39 3.99 -5.30
CA PHE A 259 -20.24 4.88 -5.15
C PHE A 259 -20.17 5.63 -3.81
N ARG A 260 -21.15 5.42 -2.92
CA ARG A 260 -21.21 5.90 -1.54
C ARG A 260 -20.87 4.82 -0.51
N LEU A 261 -20.68 3.57 -0.95
CA LEU A 261 -20.29 2.48 -0.07
C LEU A 261 -18.89 2.73 0.51
N THR A 262 -18.75 2.44 1.81
CA THR A 262 -17.47 2.45 2.51
C THR A 262 -17.00 1.02 2.69
N ALA A 263 -15.83 0.70 2.16
CA ALA A 263 -15.24 -0.61 2.32
C ALA A 263 -14.45 -0.72 3.62
N GLU A 264 -14.27 -1.95 4.08
CA GLU A 264 -13.33 -2.25 5.14
C GLU A 264 -11.88 -1.95 4.69
N PRO A 265 -11.11 -1.13 5.43
CA PRO A 265 -9.76 -0.74 5.04
C PRO A 265 -8.79 -1.92 4.88
N ALA A 266 -8.98 -2.99 5.66
CA ALA A 266 -8.16 -4.19 5.58
C ALA A 266 -8.33 -4.90 4.23
N LEU A 267 -9.58 -5.11 3.79
CA LEU A 267 -9.89 -5.74 2.51
C LEU A 267 -9.41 -4.91 1.31
N VAL A 268 -9.55 -3.58 1.36
CA VAL A 268 -9.00 -2.68 0.32
C VAL A 268 -7.48 -2.80 0.25
N THR A 269 -6.82 -2.90 1.40
CA THR A 269 -5.37 -3.09 1.48
C THR A 269 -4.98 -4.45 0.90
N THR A 270 -5.65 -5.54 1.27
CA THR A 270 -5.39 -6.88 0.71
C THR A 270 -5.57 -6.90 -0.80
N LEU A 271 -6.66 -6.33 -1.33
CA LEU A 271 -6.88 -6.27 -2.77
C LEU A 271 -5.79 -5.43 -3.47
N ARG A 272 -5.43 -4.26 -2.92
CA ARG A 272 -4.31 -3.45 -3.44
C ARG A 272 -3.02 -4.27 -3.54
N LEU A 273 -2.65 -4.99 -2.48
CA LEU A 273 -1.43 -5.81 -2.44
C LEU A 273 -1.46 -6.93 -3.48
N ARG A 274 -2.63 -7.53 -3.73
CA ARG A 274 -2.80 -8.52 -4.81
C ARG A 274 -2.55 -7.89 -6.18
N LEU A 275 -3.16 -6.73 -6.45
CA LEU A 275 -2.99 -6.02 -7.72
C LEU A 275 -1.55 -5.55 -7.95
N ASP A 276 -0.86 -5.10 -6.91
CA ASP A 276 0.57 -4.74 -6.97
C ASP A 276 1.46 -5.92 -7.39
N ARG A 277 1.07 -7.14 -7.04
CA ARG A 277 1.77 -8.38 -7.40
C ARG A 277 1.29 -9.00 -8.73
N GLY A 278 0.39 -8.32 -9.44
CA GLY A 278 -0.20 -8.85 -10.67
C GLY A 278 -1.22 -9.98 -10.44
N HIS A 279 -1.72 -10.15 -9.21
CA HIS A 279 -2.75 -11.15 -8.89
C HIS A 279 -4.16 -10.55 -9.04
N TYR A 280 -4.74 -10.70 -10.22
CA TYR A 280 -6.08 -10.19 -10.56
C TYR A 280 -7.18 -11.22 -10.25
N SER A 281 -7.44 -11.47 -8.95
CA SER A 281 -8.54 -12.34 -8.52
C SER A 281 -9.19 -11.84 -7.21
N LEU A 282 -10.52 -12.01 -7.14
CA LEU A 282 -11.34 -11.76 -5.94
C LEU A 282 -11.45 -12.99 -5.03
N ASP A 283 -10.95 -14.14 -5.46
CA ASP A 283 -11.11 -15.41 -4.74
C ASP A 283 -10.44 -15.35 -3.36
N GLY A 284 -11.17 -15.80 -2.33
CA GLY A 284 -10.69 -15.78 -0.95
C GLY A 284 -10.41 -14.37 -0.41
N LEU A 285 -10.96 -13.31 -1.00
CA LEU A 285 -10.90 -11.96 -0.44
C LEU A 285 -11.93 -11.78 0.68
N VAL A 286 -13.08 -12.43 0.55
CA VAL A 286 -14.18 -12.46 1.51
C VAL A 286 -14.55 -13.92 1.80
N ALA A 287 -15.19 -14.19 2.94
CA ALA A 287 -15.62 -15.55 3.27
C ALA A 287 -16.67 -16.06 2.27
N GLU A 288 -16.71 -17.38 2.03
CA GLU A 288 -17.72 -17.97 1.16
C GLU A 288 -19.13 -17.66 1.68
N GLY A 289 -19.95 -17.02 0.85
CA GLY A 289 -21.30 -16.58 1.22
C GLY A 289 -21.40 -15.13 1.74
N GLU A 290 -20.29 -14.39 1.85
CA GLU A 290 -20.36 -12.94 2.11
C GLU A 290 -20.93 -12.17 0.91
N ASP A 291 -21.72 -11.15 1.24
CA ASP A 291 -22.56 -10.42 0.30
C ASP A 291 -21.73 -9.72 -0.78
N GLY A 292 -22.16 -9.85 -2.05
CA GLY A 292 -21.60 -9.05 -3.14
C GLY A 292 -21.63 -7.54 -2.85
N GLU A 293 -22.51 -7.12 -1.94
CA GLU A 293 -22.27 -6.18 -0.84
C GLU A 293 -20.87 -5.54 -0.74
N THR A 294 -20.14 -6.13 0.21
CA THR A 294 -18.78 -5.88 0.64
C THR A 294 -17.80 -5.89 -0.53
N LEU A 295 -17.88 -6.89 -1.42
CA LEU A 295 -16.99 -6.97 -2.58
C LEU A 295 -17.09 -5.75 -3.50
N SER A 296 -18.31 -5.26 -3.75
CA SER A 296 -18.49 -4.05 -4.57
C SER A 296 -17.94 -2.81 -3.86
N ALA A 297 -18.12 -2.70 -2.54
CA ALA A 297 -17.54 -1.61 -1.76
C ALA A 297 -16.01 -1.62 -1.88
N VAL A 298 -15.38 -2.78 -1.70
CA VAL A 298 -13.92 -2.98 -1.80
C VAL A 298 -13.41 -2.62 -3.19
N LEU A 299 -14.07 -3.11 -4.25
CA LEU A 299 -13.73 -2.79 -5.64
C LEU A 299 -13.82 -1.30 -5.95
N VAL A 300 -14.93 -0.63 -5.57
CA VAL A 300 -15.11 0.82 -5.77
C VAL A 300 -14.04 1.61 -5.02
N SER A 301 -13.76 1.22 -3.78
CA SER A 301 -12.78 1.91 -2.93
C SER A 301 -11.37 1.73 -3.48
N THR A 302 -11.05 0.54 -3.99
CA THR A 302 -9.76 0.23 -4.63
C THR A 302 -9.62 0.95 -5.98
N LEU A 303 -10.69 1.05 -6.78
CA LEU A 303 -10.70 1.81 -8.03
C LEU A 303 -10.40 3.29 -7.79
N LYS A 304 -11.10 3.91 -6.83
CA LYS A 304 -10.85 5.31 -6.45
C LYS A 304 -9.43 5.48 -5.92
N LEU A 305 -8.95 4.55 -5.09
CA LEU A 305 -7.59 4.56 -4.56
C LEU A 305 -6.54 4.50 -5.66
N PHE A 306 -6.69 3.59 -6.63
CA PHE A 306 -5.77 3.44 -7.76
C PHE A 306 -5.66 4.75 -8.54
N LEU A 307 -6.79 5.31 -8.95
CA LEU A 307 -6.85 6.56 -9.71
C LEU A 307 -6.25 7.75 -8.93
N ARG A 308 -6.59 7.86 -7.64
CA ARG A 308 -6.12 8.94 -6.76
C ARG A 308 -4.62 8.89 -6.50
N GLU A 309 -4.04 7.70 -6.42
CA GLU A 309 -2.62 7.52 -6.17
C GLU A 309 -1.75 7.65 -7.43
N LEU A 310 -2.30 7.53 -8.65
CA LEU A 310 -1.53 7.72 -9.90
C LEU A 310 -0.71 9.00 -9.84
N ASP A 311 0.58 8.90 -10.16
CA ASP A 311 1.51 10.03 -10.11
C ASP A 311 2.32 10.15 -11.42
N PRO A 312 2.02 11.13 -12.29
CA PRO A 312 1.02 12.21 -12.15
C PRO A 312 -0.45 11.71 -12.23
N PRO A 313 -1.46 12.54 -11.85
CA PRO A 313 -2.87 12.15 -11.91
C PRO A 313 -3.33 11.86 -13.35
N LEU A 314 -4.48 11.18 -13.49
CA LEU A 314 -5.00 10.78 -14.82
C LEU A 314 -5.18 11.97 -15.76
N VAL A 315 -5.64 13.12 -15.25
CA VAL A 315 -5.44 14.42 -15.89
C VAL A 315 -4.16 15.01 -15.30
N PRO A 316 -3.05 15.11 -16.07
CA PRO A 316 -1.76 15.56 -15.56
C PRO A 316 -1.82 16.95 -14.91
N SER A 317 -0.99 17.16 -13.91
CA SER A 317 -0.94 18.38 -13.10
C SER A 317 -0.74 19.65 -13.95
N GLU A 318 0.03 19.55 -15.04
CA GLU A 318 0.31 20.64 -15.98
C GLU A 318 -0.95 21.04 -16.78
N ALA A 319 -1.87 20.11 -16.99
CA ALA A 319 -3.10 20.30 -17.72
C ALA A 319 -4.26 20.79 -16.83
N TYR A 320 -4.11 20.72 -15.51
CA TYR A 320 -5.16 20.99 -14.52
C TYR A 320 -5.86 22.36 -14.71
N GLN A 321 -5.09 23.45 -14.80
CA GLN A 321 -5.67 24.80 -14.95
C GLN A 321 -6.44 24.96 -16.28
N THR A 322 -5.95 24.32 -17.34
CA THR A 322 -6.64 24.31 -18.64
C THR A 322 -7.94 23.51 -18.57
N ALA A 323 -7.96 22.41 -17.82
CA ALA A 323 -9.14 21.60 -17.58
C ALA A 323 -10.25 22.42 -16.87
N LEU A 324 -9.91 23.13 -15.79
CA LEU A 324 -10.88 23.96 -15.05
C LEU A 324 -11.45 25.08 -15.93
N GLY A 325 -10.61 25.77 -16.70
CA GLY A 325 -11.05 26.82 -17.63
C GLY A 325 -11.94 26.31 -18.77
N ALA A 326 -11.83 25.02 -19.12
CA ALA A 326 -12.68 24.39 -20.12
C ALA A 326 -14.02 23.87 -19.55
N SER A 327 -14.14 23.67 -18.24
CA SER A 327 -15.25 22.97 -17.56
C SER A 327 -16.67 23.42 -17.94
N HIS A 328 -16.85 24.66 -18.41
CA HIS A 328 -18.16 25.19 -18.82
C HIS A 328 -18.52 24.94 -20.29
N ASN A 329 -17.57 24.51 -21.13
CA ASN A 329 -17.76 24.37 -22.56
C ASN A 329 -17.39 22.94 -23.03
N PRO A 330 -18.37 22.13 -23.46
CA PRO A 330 -18.14 20.77 -23.94
C PRO A 330 -17.08 20.65 -25.04
N ALA A 331 -17.09 21.53 -26.03
CA ALA A 331 -16.12 21.50 -27.12
C ALA A 331 -14.70 21.73 -26.62
N ARG A 332 -14.50 22.67 -25.67
CA ARG A 332 -13.19 22.94 -25.07
C ARG A 332 -12.71 21.79 -24.19
N VAL A 333 -13.63 21.09 -23.50
CA VAL A 333 -13.29 19.89 -22.70
C VAL A 333 -12.79 18.78 -23.63
N VAL A 334 -13.46 18.52 -24.74
CA VAL A 334 -13.03 17.52 -25.73
C VAL A 334 -11.68 17.89 -26.34
N GLU A 335 -11.49 19.14 -26.76
CA GLU A 335 -10.20 19.64 -27.27
C GLU A 335 -9.08 19.52 -26.24
N HIS A 336 -9.38 19.78 -24.97
CA HIS A 336 -8.44 19.60 -23.87
C HIS A 336 -8.02 18.13 -23.71
N VAL A 337 -8.99 17.20 -23.68
CA VAL A 337 -8.69 15.75 -23.58
C VAL A 337 -7.81 15.30 -24.74
N LEU A 338 -8.07 15.74 -25.96
CA LEU A 338 -7.29 15.38 -27.15
C LEU A 338 -5.83 15.85 -27.11
N ARG A 339 -5.47 16.78 -26.23
CA ARG A 339 -4.09 17.25 -26.01
C ARG A 339 -3.34 16.48 -24.93
N LEU A 340 -4.00 15.57 -24.22
CA LEU A 340 -3.35 14.74 -23.19
C LEU A 340 -2.45 13.66 -23.84
N PRO A 341 -1.51 13.07 -23.08
CA PRO A 341 -0.74 11.92 -23.57
C PRO A 341 -1.64 10.75 -23.98
N SER A 342 -1.21 9.97 -24.98
CA SER A 342 -2.05 8.92 -25.57
C SER A 342 -2.57 7.88 -24.55
N ILE A 343 -1.74 7.51 -23.57
CA ILE A 343 -2.11 6.56 -22.51
C ILE A 343 -3.16 7.17 -21.57
N ASN A 344 -3.04 8.46 -21.22
CA ASN A 344 -4.02 9.19 -20.44
C ASN A 344 -5.35 9.30 -21.19
N ILE A 345 -5.32 9.62 -22.49
CA ILE A 345 -6.53 9.67 -23.34
C ILE A 345 -7.26 8.33 -23.30
N ARG A 346 -6.55 7.23 -23.59
CA ARG A 346 -7.17 5.88 -23.60
C ARG A 346 -7.71 5.49 -22.24
N SER A 347 -6.94 5.69 -21.18
CA SER A 347 -7.32 5.33 -19.81
C SER A 347 -8.51 6.16 -19.31
N LEU A 348 -8.51 7.47 -19.60
CA LEU A 348 -9.62 8.37 -19.28
C LEU A 348 -10.87 8.00 -20.11
N ALA A 349 -10.74 7.80 -21.42
CA ALA A 349 -11.86 7.42 -22.28
C ALA A 349 -12.46 6.07 -21.88
N TYR A 350 -11.62 5.10 -21.46
CA TYR A 350 -12.09 3.81 -20.94
C TYR A 350 -12.92 4.00 -19.67
N LEU A 351 -12.39 4.73 -18.69
CA LEU A 351 -13.09 5.00 -17.43
C LEU A 351 -14.38 5.79 -17.66
N ILE A 352 -14.34 6.87 -18.45
CA ILE A 352 -15.52 7.70 -18.72
C ILE A 352 -16.58 6.91 -19.49
N LYS A 353 -16.21 6.06 -20.46
CA LYS A 353 -17.15 5.15 -21.14
C LYS A 353 -17.84 4.20 -20.16
N TRP A 354 -17.07 3.63 -19.23
CA TRP A 354 -17.62 2.74 -18.21
C TRP A 354 -18.59 3.49 -17.29
N LEU A 355 -18.22 4.69 -16.83
CA LEU A 355 -19.07 5.57 -16.02
C LEU A 355 -20.33 6.03 -16.76
N GLN A 356 -20.24 6.33 -18.06
CA GLN A 356 -21.38 6.68 -18.92
C GLN A 356 -22.46 5.59 -18.94
N GLY A 357 -22.09 4.31 -18.77
CA GLY A 357 -23.03 3.21 -18.62
C GLY A 357 -24.00 3.40 -17.44
N PHE A 358 -23.52 4.01 -16.34
CA PHE A 358 -24.32 4.33 -15.16
C PHE A 358 -25.24 5.55 -15.36
N CYS A 359 -24.94 6.40 -16.34
CA CYS A 359 -25.74 7.58 -16.67
C CYS A 359 -26.93 7.27 -17.59
N THR A 360 -27.07 6.04 -18.10
CA THR A 360 -28.23 5.66 -18.92
C THR A 360 -29.52 5.73 -18.08
N PRO A 361 -30.65 6.22 -18.61
CA PRO A 361 -31.87 6.45 -17.81
C PRO A 361 -32.33 5.23 -17.02
N LYS A 362 -32.20 4.03 -17.62
CA LYS A 362 -32.55 2.75 -17.00
C LYS A 362 -31.66 2.42 -15.79
N VAL A 363 -30.36 2.63 -15.91
CA VAL A 363 -29.38 2.30 -14.87
C VAL A 363 -29.38 3.38 -13.79
N ALA A 364 -29.43 4.65 -14.16
CA ALA A 364 -29.46 5.77 -13.22
C ALA A 364 -30.66 5.68 -12.27
N ALA A 365 -31.84 5.27 -12.78
CA ALA A 365 -33.03 5.03 -11.97
C ALA A 365 -32.85 3.83 -11.00
N ALA A 366 -32.28 2.72 -11.47
CA ALA A 366 -32.08 1.52 -10.65
C ALA A 366 -30.98 1.70 -9.58
N ALA A 367 -29.86 2.31 -9.95
CA ALA A 367 -28.71 2.55 -9.08
C ALA A 367 -28.84 3.81 -8.21
N VAL A 368 -29.93 4.57 -8.38
CA VAL A 368 -30.24 5.81 -7.65
C VAL A 368 -29.01 6.73 -7.63
N ILE A 369 -28.52 7.04 -8.83
CA ILE A 369 -27.33 7.87 -9.01
C ILE A 369 -27.57 8.94 -10.08
N THR A 370 -27.20 10.17 -9.74
CA THR A 370 -27.19 11.29 -10.69
C THR A 370 -25.81 11.42 -11.33
N PRO A 371 -25.71 11.86 -12.60
CA PRO A 371 -24.44 12.18 -13.23
C PRO A 371 -23.59 13.17 -12.42
N GLU A 372 -24.23 14.13 -11.75
CA GLU A 372 -23.60 15.11 -10.87
C GLU A 372 -22.93 14.44 -9.65
N ALA A 373 -23.64 13.51 -8.99
CA ALA A 373 -23.09 12.79 -7.84
C ALA A 373 -21.93 11.88 -8.27
N LEU A 374 -22.03 11.25 -9.44
CA LEU A 374 -20.96 10.42 -9.99
C LEU A 374 -19.72 11.27 -10.33
N ALA A 375 -19.93 12.42 -10.96
CA ALA A 375 -18.86 13.36 -11.29
C ALA A 375 -18.14 13.87 -10.03
N ALA A 376 -18.88 14.29 -9.02
CA ALA A 376 -18.32 14.73 -7.74
C ALA A 376 -17.55 13.60 -7.02
N ALA A 377 -18.01 12.35 -7.12
CA ALA A 377 -17.34 11.21 -6.50
C ALA A 377 -16.01 10.85 -7.18
N PHE A 378 -15.85 11.11 -8.48
CA PHE A 378 -14.65 10.76 -9.25
C PHE A 378 -13.69 11.92 -9.46
N ALA A 379 -14.15 13.17 -9.53
CA ALA A 379 -13.33 14.37 -9.69
C ALA A 379 -12.02 14.39 -8.87
N PRO A 380 -12.03 14.20 -7.54
CA PRO A 380 -10.81 14.24 -6.73
C PRO A 380 -9.84 13.08 -6.97
N ASN A 381 -10.25 12.07 -7.74
CA ASN A 381 -9.39 10.93 -8.12
C ASN A 381 -8.85 11.09 -9.55
N LEU A 382 -9.34 12.06 -10.34
CA LEU A 382 -8.91 12.29 -11.72
C LEU A 382 -8.07 13.55 -11.88
N LEU A 383 -8.35 14.55 -11.05
CA LEU A 383 -7.71 15.86 -11.01
C LEU A 383 -7.15 16.08 -9.60
N ARG A 384 -5.98 16.71 -9.52
CA ARG A 384 -5.39 17.16 -8.25
C ARG A 384 -4.82 18.55 -8.47
N ASP A 385 -5.19 19.51 -7.62
CA ASP A 385 -4.61 20.84 -7.66
C ASP A 385 -3.10 20.74 -7.35
N PRO A 386 -2.21 21.15 -8.27
CA PRO A 386 -0.78 21.17 -8.00
C PRO A 386 -0.38 22.22 -6.96
N ARG A 387 -1.28 23.16 -6.63
CA ARG A 387 -1.04 24.20 -5.63
C ARG A 387 -1.91 23.95 -4.41
N PRO A 388 -1.35 23.97 -3.19
CA PRO A 388 -2.18 23.95 -2.00
C PRO A 388 -3.05 25.22 -1.99
N SER A 389 -4.37 25.05 -1.92
CA SER A 389 -5.30 26.19 -1.86
C SER A 389 -4.99 27.05 -0.63
N THR A 390 -4.98 28.37 -0.80
CA THR A 390 -4.63 29.28 0.30
C THR A 390 -5.81 29.54 1.22
N THR A 391 -7.03 29.32 0.71
CA THR A 391 -8.28 29.46 1.46
C THR A 391 -9.23 28.27 1.23
N LEU A 392 -10.16 28.06 2.18
CA LEU A 392 -11.22 27.05 2.04
C LEU A 392 -12.19 27.38 0.90
N GLU A 393 -12.39 28.68 0.61
CA GLU A 393 -13.25 29.16 -0.48
C GLU A 393 -12.68 28.80 -1.85
N GLU A 394 -11.37 29.00 -2.05
CA GLU A 394 -10.66 28.58 -3.26
C GLU A 394 -10.74 27.06 -3.45
N ALA A 395 -10.52 26.28 -2.39
CA ALA A 395 -10.59 24.83 -2.44
C ALA A 395 -12.00 24.35 -2.84
N ALA A 396 -13.05 24.95 -2.27
CA ALA A 396 -14.43 24.64 -2.61
C ALA A 396 -14.79 25.05 -4.05
N ALA A 397 -14.32 26.22 -4.50
CA ALA A 397 -14.53 26.67 -5.88
C ALA A 397 -13.85 25.74 -6.89
N ASN A 398 -12.60 25.35 -6.63
CA ASN A 398 -11.87 24.40 -7.48
C ASN A 398 -12.56 23.05 -7.52
N SER A 399 -12.96 22.50 -6.37
CA SER A 399 -13.68 21.22 -6.30
C SER A 399 -14.99 21.24 -7.12
N ASN A 400 -15.72 22.35 -7.10
CA ASN A 400 -16.91 22.53 -7.94
C ASN A 400 -16.59 22.54 -9.45
N LEU A 401 -15.49 23.18 -9.85
CA LEU A 401 -15.05 23.21 -11.24
C LEU A 401 -14.53 21.84 -11.71
N GLU A 402 -13.81 21.11 -10.85
CA GLU A 402 -13.37 19.74 -11.11
C GLU A 402 -14.58 18.81 -11.34
N ALA A 403 -15.56 18.85 -10.44
CA ALA A 403 -16.79 18.09 -10.57
C ALA A 403 -17.55 18.45 -11.86
N ARG A 404 -17.58 19.75 -12.22
CA ARG A 404 -18.19 20.19 -13.48
C ARG A 404 -17.47 19.68 -14.71
N TYR A 405 -16.13 19.73 -14.72
CA TYR A 405 -15.33 19.19 -15.80
C TYR A 405 -15.62 17.69 -16.02
N VAL A 406 -15.65 16.89 -14.94
CA VAL A 406 -15.99 15.47 -15.03
C VAL A 406 -17.44 15.26 -15.49
N LEU A 407 -18.39 16.08 -15.03
CA LEU A 407 -19.77 16.02 -15.49
C LEU A 407 -19.88 16.24 -17.01
N THR A 408 -19.14 17.21 -17.55
CA THR A 408 -19.07 17.46 -18.99
C THR A 408 -18.44 16.29 -19.74
N LEU A 409 -17.39 15.65 -19.18
CA LEU A 409 -16.86 14.41 -19.76
C LEU A 409 -17.92 13.29 -19.82
N LEU A 410 -18.67 13.10 -18.73
CA LEU A 410 -19.72 12.09 -18.69
C LEU A 410 -20.81 12.33 -19.75
N ARG A 411 -21.17 13.59 -20.01
CA ARG A 411 -22.24 13.92 -20.96
C ARG A 411 -21.78 13.92 -22.41
N ASP A 412 -20.61 14.47 -22.68
CA ASP A 412 -20.25 14.95 -24.02
C ASP A 412 -19.00 14.29 -24.62
N LEU A 413 -18.20 13.54 -23.84
CA LEU A 413 -16.98 12.91 -24.36
C LEU A 413 -17.32 11.74 -25.31
N PRO A 414 -16.86 11.76 -26.57
CA PRO A 414 -17.16 10.70 -27.55
C PRO A 414 -16.23 9.50 -27.35
N CYS A 415 -16.37 8.79 -26.23
CA CYS A 415 -15.44 7.74 -25.82
C CYS A 415 -15.30 6.60 -26.85
N GLN A 416 -16.38 6.24 -27.56
CA GLN A 416 -16.33 5.20 -28.60
C GLN A 416 -15.41 5.59 -29.77
N ALA A 417 -15.38 6.86 -30.16
CA ALA A 417 -14.49 7.33 -31.22
C ALA A 417 -13.03 7.35 -30.73
N LEU A 418 -12.81 7.82 -29.50
CA LEU A 418 -11.48 7.89 -28.88
C LEU A 418 -10.85 6.51 -28.69
N LEU A 419 -11.65 5.50 -28.34
CA LEU A 419 -11.17 4.13 -28.13
C LEU A 419 -11.04 3.31 -29.44
N ARG A 420 -11.64 3.76 -30.55
CA ARG A 420 -11.46 3.16 -31.89
C ARG A 420 -10.31 3.80 -32.67
N GLY A 421 -9.84 4.97 -32.23
CA GLY A 421 -8.79 5.73 -32.90
C GLY A 421 -7.38 5.22 -32.58
N LYS A 422 -6.89 4.33 -33.45
CA LYS A 422 -5.53 3.76 -33.57
C LYS A 422 -5.15 2.65 -32.61
#